data_AF-X1IP78-F1
#
_entry.id   AF-X1IP78-F1
#
_cell.length_a   1.000
_cell.length_b   1.000
_cell.length_c   1.000
_cell.angle_alpha   90.00
_cell.angle_beta   90.00
_cell.angle_gamma   90.00
#
_symmetry.space_group_name_H-M   'P 1'
#
loop_
_entity.id
_entity.type
_entity.pdbx_description
1 polymer ?
#
loop_
_entity_poly.entity_id
_entity_poly.type
_entity_poly.pdbx_seq_one_letter_code
_entity_poly.pdbx_strand_id
1 'polypeptide(L)'
;MPSTAWLAIDWLKTQYGAPLRTVEVVAMAEEEGSRFPYVFWGSKNIFGLANPDDVRNICDAKGNSFVDAMKACGFTLPNAPLTPRQDIKAFVELHIEQGCVLESNGQSIGVVNAIVGQRRYTVTLNGESNHAGTTPMGYRRDTVYAFSRICHQSVEKAKRMGDPLVLTFGKVEP
;
A
#
# COMPACT_ATOMS: atom_id res chain seq x y z
N MET A 1 -17.05 -11.35 -6.48
CA MET A 1 -16.89 -11.43 -7.94
C MET A 1 -15.76 -12.39 -8.24
N PRO A 2 -15.88 -13.26 -9.24
CA PRO A 2 -14.74 -14.05 -9.70
C PRO A 2 -13.62 -13.12 -10.20
N SER A 3 -12.36 -13.45 -9.89
CA SER A 3 -11.23 -12.67 -10.38
C SER A 3 -11.11 -12.81 -11.91
N THR A 4 -10.72 -11.73 -12.59
CA THR A 4 -10.60 -11.73 -14.07
C THR A 4 -9.62 -12.81 -14.57
N ALA A 5 -8.56 -13.10 -13.80
CA ALA A 5 -7.62 -14.17 -14.09
C ALA A 5 -8.30 -15.56 -14.11
N TRP A 6 -9.23 -15.84 -13.19
CA TRP A 6 -9.97 -17.10 -13.20
C TRP A 6 -10.88 -17.21 -14.43
N LEU A 7 -11.63 -16.15 -14.75
CA LEU A 7 -12.48 -16.12 -15.95
C LEU A 7 -11.67 -16.37 -17.24
N ALA A 8 -10.49 -15.75 -17.35
CA ALA A 8 -9.61 -15.93 -18.49
C ALA A 8 -9.09 -17.37 -18.60
N ILE A 9 -8.63 -17.97 -17.51
CA ILE A 9 -8.11 -19.35 -17.50
C ILE A 9 -9.23 -20.37 -17.76
N ASP A 10 -10.41 -20.19 -17.16
CA ASP A 10 -11.56 -21.06 -17.38
C ASP A 10 -11.98 -21.06 -18.85
N TRP A 11 -12.08 -19.87 -19.46
CA TRP A 11 -12.38 -19.74 -20.87
C TRP A 11 -11.30 -20.39 -21.76
N LEU A 12 -10.02 -20.11 -21.52
CA LEU A 12 -8.93 -20.73 -22.30
C LEU A 12 -8.94 -22.25 -22.19
N LYS A 13 -9.18 -22.79 -20.99
CA LYS A 13 -9.23 -24.23 -20.75
C LYS A 13 -10.41 -24.88 -21.47
N THR A 14 -11.59 -24.26 -21.44
CA THR A 14 -12.79 -24.80 -22.09
C THR A 14 -12.69 -24.76 -23.62
N GLN A 15 -12.00 -23.75 -24.19
CA GLN A 15 -11.83 -23.63 -25.64
C GLN A 15 -10.66 -24.43 -26.21
N TYR A 16 -9.53 -24.51 -25.49
CA TYR A 16 -8.27 -25.01 -26.05
C TYR A 16 -7.66 -26.18 -25.27
N GLY A 17 -8.26 -26.58 -24.14
CA GLY A 17 -7.76 -27.67 -23.30
C GLY A 17 -6.60 -27.26 -22.39
N ALA A 18 -5.73 -28.22 -22.08
CA ALA A 18 -4.64 -28.00 -21.12
C ALA A 18 -3.51 -27.13 -21.72
N PRO A 19 -2.99 -26.13 -20.98
CA PRO A 19 -1.89 -25.30 -21.45
C PRO A 19 -0.55 -26.05 -21.43
N LEU A 20 0.40 -25.61 -22.27
CA LEU A 20 1.77 -26.16 -22.29
C LEU A 20 2.58 -25.87 -21.01
N ARG A 21 2.23 -24.81 -20.29
CA ARG A 21 2.82 -24.42 -19.00
C ARG A 21 1.71 -24.28 -17.98
N THR A 22 2.00 -24.57 -16.72
CA THR A 22 1.08 -24.31 -15.61
C THR A 22 0.68 -22.84 -15.60
N VAL A 23 -0.62 -22.58 -15.48
CA VAL A 23 -1.17 -21.24 -15.27
C VAL A 23 -1.93 -21.27 -13.95
N GLU A 24 -1.62 -20.34 -13.06
CA GLU A 24 -2.19 -20.26 -11.72
C GLU A 24 -2.96 -18.94 -11.54
N VAL A 25 -4.08 -18.99 -10.84
CA VAL A 25 -4.75 -17.79 -10.31
C VAL A 25 -4.25 -17.58 -8.89
N VAL A 26 -3.84 -16.36 -8.57
CA VAL A 26 -3.48 -15.97 -7.20
C VAL A 26 -4.40 -14.85 -6.72
N ALA A 27 -4.95 -15.02 -5.53
CA ALA A 27 -5.58 -13.95 -4.75
C ALA A 27 -4.65 -13.68 -3.56
N MET A 28 -3.82 -12.64 -3.68
CA MET A 28 -2.77 -12.35 -2.70
C MET A 28 -3.37 -11.77 -1.42
N ALA A 29 -2.79 -12.13 -0.27
CA ALA A 29 -3.15 -11.56 1.02
C ALA A 29 -2.57 -10.14 1.14
N GLU A 30 -3.44 -9.16 1.43
CA GLU A 30 -3.11 -7.77 1.80
C GLU A 30 -1.98 -7.10 0.96
N GLU A 31 -2.38 -6.24 0.05
CA GLU A 31 -1.51 -5.45 -0.82
C GLU A 31 -1.35 -4.00 -0.29
N GLU A 32 -2.48 -3.37 0.03
CA GLU A 32 -2.63 -1.92 0.29
C GLU A 32 -1.92 -1.39 1.56
N GLY A 33 -1.78 -2.25 2.58
CA GLY A 33 -1.35 -1.87 3.93
C GLY A 33 -2.38 -0.99 4.64
N SER A 34 -3.65 -1.36 4.52
CA SER A 34 -4.80 -0.57 4.95
C SER A 34 -5.18 -0.79 6.42
N ARG A 35 -4.94 -1.99 6.95
CA ARG A 35 -5.31 -2.38 8.32
C ARG A 35 -4.13 -2.33 9.29
N PHE A 36 -3.00 -2.86 8.89
CA PHE A 36 -1.79 -2.95 9.69
C PHE A 36 -0.70 -2.07 9.07
N PRO A 37 0.27 -1.58 9.85
CA PRO A 37 1.36 -0.75 9.35
C PRO A 37 2.42 -1.55 8.57
N TYR A 38 1.99 -2.40 7.63
CA TYR A 38 2.83 -3.22 6.76
C TYR A 38 2.16 -3.41 5.39
N VAL A 39 2.92 -3.32 4.30
CA VAL A 39 2.43 -3.46 2.91
C VAL A 39 2.98 -4.72 2.25
N PHE A 40 2.22 -5.24 1.28
CA PHE A 40 2.62 -6.37 0.43
C PHE A 40 2.93 -7.65 1.20
N TRP A 41 2.16 -7.97 2.25
CA TRP A 41 2.41 -9.16 3.07
C TRP A 41 2.37 -10.44 2.23
N GLY A 42 1.34 -10.60 1.38
CA GLY A 42 1.18 -11.79 0.54
C GLY A 42 2.28 -11.93 -0.50
N SER A 43 2.50 -10.90 -1.33
CA SER A 43 3.47 -10.96 -2.44
C SER A 43 4.92 -11.04 -1.96
N LYS A 44 5.29 -10.35 -0.87
CA LYS A 44 6.64 -10.49 -0.28
C LYS A 44 6.90 -11.90 0.23
N ASN A 45 5.90 -12.56 0.82
CA ASN A 45 6.06 -13.94 1.29
C ASN A 45 6.28 -14.95 0.15
N ILE A 46 5.71 -14.72 -1.05
CA ILE A 46 5.97 -15.57 -2.24
C ILE A 46 7.47 -15.61 -2.60
N PHE A 47 8.18 -14.50 -2.37
CA PHE A 47 9.59 -14.34 -2.70
C PHE A 47 10.51 -14.26 -1.47
N GLY A 48 10.03 -14.64 -0.28
CA GLY A 48 10.86 -14.65 0.93
C GLY A 48 11.35 -13.27 1.40
N LEU A 49 10.70 -12.19 0.98
CA LEU A 49 11.10 -10.81 1.27
C LEU A 49 10.50 -10.26 2.57
N ALA A 50 9.51 -10.94 3.15
CA ALA A 50 8.87 -10.52 4.39
C ALA A 50 9.65 -11.08 5.59
N ASN A 51 10.15 -10.19 6.45
CA ASN A 51 10.69 -10.59 7.75
C ASN A 51 9.53 -10.73 8.75
N PRO A 52 9.35 -11.92 9.40
CA PRO A 52 8.30 -12.09 10.40
C PRO A 52 8.41 -11.14 11.59
N ASP A 53 9.61 -10.67 11.92
CA ASP A 53 9.83 -9.72 13.00
C ASP A 53 9.13 -8.38 12.76
N ASP A 54 8.99 -7.95 11.50
CA ASP A 54 8.37 -6.68 11.12
C ASP A 54 6.88 -6.61 11.47
N VAL A 55 6.22 -7.77 11.57
CA VAL A 55 4.77 -7.86 11.84
C VAL A 55 4.46 -8.49 13.20
N ARG A 56 5.44 -9.07 13.89
CA ARG A 56 5.20 -9.85 15.12
C ARG A 56 4.50 -9.04 16.21
N ASN A 57 4.85 -7.76 16.34
CA ASN A 57 4.40 -6.90 17.44
C ASN A 57 3.51 -5.73 16.96
N ILE A 58 3.10 -5.71 15.69
CA ILE A 58 2.24 -4.63 15.18
C ILE A 58 0.77 -4.92 15.48
N CYS A 59 0.02 -3.85 15.73
CA CYS A 59 -1.42 -3.91 15.91
C CYS A 59 -2.13 -3.02 14.89
N ASP A 60 -3.42 -3.32 14.65
CA ASP A 60 -4.30 -2.41 13.92
C ASP A 60 -4.73 -1.23 14.82
N ALA A 61 -5.46 -0.27 14.24
CA ALA A 61 -5.93 0.93 14.97
C ALA A 61 -6.86 0.62 16.15
N LYS A 62 -7.41 -0.61 16.25
CA LYS A 62 -8.25 -1.05 17.37
C LYS A 62 -7.47 -1.85 18.41
N GLY A 63 -6.15 -2.00 18.24
CA GLY A 63 -5.29 -2.75 19.15
C GLY A 63 -5.26 -4.26 18.90
N ASN A 64 -5.87 -4.77 17.81
CA ASN A 64 -5.77 -6.20 17.51
C ASN A 64 -4.38 -6.52 16.96
N SER A 65 -3.72 -7.53 17.51
CA SER A 65 -2.42 -8.01 17.05
C SER A 65 -2.52 -8.61 15.64
N PHE A 66 -1.49 -8.36 14.82
CA PHE A 66 -1.35 -9.01 13.51
C PHE A 66 -1.32 -10.54 13.64
N VAL A 67 -0.60 -11.06 14.63
CA VAL A 67 -0.42 -12.50 14.84
C VAL A 67 -1.75 -13.16 15.23
N ASP A 68 -2.53 -12.52 16.10
CA ASP A 68 -3.83 -13.04 16.51
C ASP A 68 -4.85 -12.99 15.36
N ALA A 69 -4.84 -11.91 14.57
CA ALA A 69 -5.69 -11.80 13.39
C ALA A 69 -5.35 -12.87 12.34
N MET A 70 -4.06 -13.10 12.08
CA MET A 70 -3.58 -14.15 11.17
C MET A 70 -3.98 -15.54 11.66
N LYS A 71 -3.81 -15.81 12.97
CA LYS A 71 -4.19 -17.06 13.62
C LYS A 71 -5.70 -17.31 13.58
N ALA A 72 -6.52 -16.28 13.78
CA ALA A 72 -7.97 -16.36 13.69
C ALA A 72 -8.44 -16.76 12.28
N CYS A 73 -7.67 -16.43 11.24
CA CYS A 73 -7.91 -16.87 9.87
C CYS A 73 -7.33 -18.26 9.55
N GLY A 74 -6.73 -18.97 10.52
CA GLY A 74 -6.18 -20.32 10.36
C GLY A 74 -4.73 -20.39 9.87
N PHE A 75 -3.99 -19.27 9.89
CA PHE A 75 -2.59 -19.22 9.48
C PHE A 75 -1.64 -18.97 10.66
N THR A 76 -0.43 -19.53 10.61
CA THR A 76 0.59 -19.33 11.64
C THR A 76 1.71 -18.46 11.09
N LEU A 77 2.13 -17.44 11.85
CA LEU A 77 3.29 -16.63 11.49
C LEU A 77 4.54 -17.52 11.43
N PRO A 78 5.31 -17.50 10.33
CA PRO A 78 6.54 -18.29 10.24
C PRO A 78 7.62 -17.74 11.19
N ASN A 79 8.53 -18.61 11.61
CA ASN A 79 9.63 -18.22 12.51
C ASN A 79 10.77 -17.46 11.79
N ALA A 80 10.85 -17.58 10.46
CA ALA A 80 11.86 -16.96 9.61
C ALA A 80 11.25 -16.63 8.24
N PRO A 81 11.90 -15.80 7.40
CA PRO A 81 11.47 -15.56 6.02
C PRO A 81 11.28 -16.87 5.25
N LEU A 82 10.25 -16.93 4.39
CA LEU A 82 9.95 -18.11 3.58
C LEU A 82 10.95 -18.31 2.45
N THR A 83 11.07 -19.55 1.95
CA THR A 83 11.87 -19.82 0.76
C THR A 83 11.18 -19.25 -0.48
N PRO A 84 11.87 -18.43 -1.31
CA PRO A 84 11.29 -17.87 -2.52
C PRO A 84 10.91 -18.94 -3.55
N ARG A 85 9.74 -18.79 -4.20
CA ARG A 85 9.39 -19.59 -5.38
C ARG A 85 10.38 -19.36 -6.52
N GLN A 86 10.77 -20.44 -7.19
CA GLN A 86 11.72 -20.43 -8.32
C GLN A 86 11.09 -20.89 -9.65
N ASP A 87 9.81 -21.28 -9.61
CA ASP A 87 9.08 -21.90 -10.70
C ASP A 87 8.23 -20.90 -11.52
N ILE A 88 8.05 -19.68 -11.02
CA ILE A 88 7.30 -18.61 -11.69
C ILE A 88 8.08 -18.11 -12.91
N LYS A 89 7.49 -18.23 -14.11
CA LYS A 89 8.11 -17.78 -15.38
C LYS A 89 7.67 -16.39 -15.81
N ALA A 90 6.45 -16.00 -15.48
CA ALA A 90 5.88 -14.70 -15.79
C ALA A 90 4.73 -14.41 -14.82
N PHE A 91 4.44 -13.13 -14.60
CA PHE A 91 3.31 -12.64 -13.82
C PHE A 91 2.58 -11.57 -14.62
N VAL A 92 1.26 -11.67 -14.69
CA VAL A 92 0.40 -10.69 -15.37
C VAL A 92 -0.70 -10.31 -14.38
N GLU A 93 -0.79 -9.02 -14.10
CA GLU A 93 -1.82 -8.44 -13.26
C GLU A 93 -2.67 -7.48 -14.10
N LEU A 94 -3.97 -7.77 -14.17
CA LEU A 94 -4.93 -6.87 -14.76
C LEU A 94 -5.54 -6.03 -13.64
N HIS A 95 -5.44 -4.72 -13.77
CA HIS A 95 -5.97 -3.79 -12.80
C HIS A 95 -6.64 -2.60 -13.49
N ILE A 96 -7.59 -1.97 -12.79
CA ILE A 96 -8.14 -0.68 -13.22
C ILE A 96 -7.07 0.41 -13.03
N GLU A 97 -7.14 1.49 -13.82
CA GLU A 97 -6.14 2.56 -13.76
C GLU A 97 -6.09 3.27 -12.40
N GLN A 98 -7.22 3.33 -11.68
CA GLN A 98 -7.46 4.16 -10.48
C GLN A 98 -7.31 5.69 -10.71
N GLY A 99 -6.67 6.11 -11.80
CA GLY A 99 -6.66 7.48 -12.33
C GLY A 99 -7.70 7.72 -13.42
N CYS A 100 -7.52 8.81 -14.16
CA CYS A 100 -8.41 9.23 -15.25
C CYS A 100 -7.68 9.43 -16.58
N VAL A 101 -6.42 9.01 -16.73
CA VAL A 101 -5.61 9.23 -17.93
C VAL A 101 -6.20 8.51 -19.13
N LEU A 102 -6.58 7.24 -19.01
CA LEU A 102 -7.18 6.46 -20.10
C LEU A 102 -8.54 7.03 -20.48
N GLU A 103 -9.39 7.34 -19.50
CA GLU A 103 -10.71 7.95 -19.74
C GLU A 103 -10.57 9.31 -20.44
N SER A 104 -9.73 10.19 -19.91
CA SER A 104 -9.53 11.55 -20.43
C SER A 104 -8.93 11.55 -21.83
N ASN A 105 -8.13 10.54 -22.17
CA ASN A 105 -7.53 10.38 -23.50
C ASN A 105 -8.38 9.49 -24.45
N GLY A 106 -9.53 8.97 -24.00
CA GLY A 106 -10.38 8.09 -24.81
C GLY A 106 -9.74 6.74 -25.15
N GLN A 107 -8.84 6.24 -24.29
CA GLN A 107 -8.10 5.00 -24.49
C GLN A 107 -8.72 3.87 -23.66
N SER A 108 -8.75 2.65 -24.22
CA SER A 108 -9.36 1.49 -23.54
C SER A 108 -8.37 0.63 -22.76
N ILE A 109 -7.09 0.63 -23.13
CA ILE A 109 -6.05 -0.22 -22.54
C ILE A 109 -4.79 0.60 -22.30
N GLY A 110 -4.24 0.50 -21.08
CA GLY A 110 -2.93 1.02 -20.73
C GLY A 110 -1.89 -0.10 -20.71
N VAL A 111 -0.80 0.05 -21.47
CA VAL A 111 0.37 -0.83 -21.38
C VAL A 111 1.33 -0.25 -20.34
N VAL A 112 1.27 -0.78 -19.12
CA VAL A 112 2.09 -0.30 -18.00
C VAL A 112 3.55 -0.70 -18.23
N ASN A 113 4.44 0.29 -18.24
CA ASN A 113 5.89 0.09 -18.41
C ASN A 113 6.71 0.33 -17.12
N ALA A 114 6.11 0.97 -16.13
CA ALA A 114 6.72 1.27 -14.84
C ALA A 114 5.64 1.40 -13.75
N ILE A 115 6.03 1.12 -12.51
CA ILE A 115 5.23 1.36 -11.31
C ILE A 115 5.93 2.46 -10.52
N VAL A 116 5.16 3.42 -10.00
CA VAL A 116 5.72 4.55 -9.25
C VAL A 116 6.37 4.07 -7.95
N GLY A 117 7.52 4.68 -7.60
CA GLY A 117 8.11 4.49 -6.29
C GLY A 117 7.28 5.22 -5.23
N GLN A 118 6.97 4.56 -4.12
CA GLN A 118 6.19 5.14 -3.01
C GLN A 118 7.04 5.24 -1.74
N ARG A 119 6.94 6.37 -1.03
CA ARG A 119 7.46 6.53 0.34
C ARG A 119 6.34 6.99 1.26
N ARG A 120 6.21 6.35 2.42
CA ARG A 120 5.26 6.72 3.48
C ARG A 120 6.07 7.14 4.72
N TYR A 121 5.68 8.24 5.35
CA TYR A 121 6.35 8.80 6.52
C TYR A 121 5.33 9.06 7.63
N THR A 122 5.74 8.81 8.88
CA THR A 122 5.05 9.29 10.07
C THR A 122 5.91 10.38 10.71
N VAL A 123 5.35 11.57 10.90
CA VAL A 123 6.04 12.72 11.47
C VAL A 123 5.34 13.16 12.74
N THR A 124 6.06 13.14 13.86
CA THR A 124 5.56 13.61 15.16
C THR A 124 6.13 15.00 15.46
N LEU A 125 5.26 15.99 15.64
CA LEU A 125 5.63 17.33 16.07
C LEU A 125 5.33 17.46 17.57
N ASN A 126 6.34 17.79 18.37
CA ASN A 126 6.19 18.01 19.81
C ASN A 126 6.24 19.51 20.11
N GLY A 127 5.13 20.05 20.62
CA GLY A 127 5.00 21.45 20.99
C GLY A 127 4.74 21.64 22.47
N GLU A 128 3.94 22.66 22.80
CA GLU A 128 3.51 22.93 24.17
C GLU A 128 2.05 23.34 24.20
N SER A 129 1.21 22.53 24.86
CA SER A 129 -0.19 22.86 25.11
C SER A 129 -0.27 23.98 26.13
N ASN A 130 -0.96 25.07 25.79
CA ASN A 130 -1.12 26.22 26.66
C ASN A 130 -2.47 26.92 26.39
N HIS A 131 -2.85 27.88 27.23
CA HIS A 131 -4.20 28.46 27.18
C HIS A 131 -4.39 29.40 25.98
N ALA A 132 -5.35 29.08 25.11
CA ALA A 132 -5.56 29.77 23.84
C ALA A 132 -5.82 31.28 23.95
N GLY A 133 -6.38 31.76 25.07
CA GLY A 133 -6.65 33.19 25.28
C GLY A 133 -5.53 33.97 25.96
N THR A 134 -4.68 33.31 26.75
CA THR A 134 -3.73 34.00 27.65
C THR A 134 -2.27 33.78 27.27
N THR A 135 -1.97 32.81 26.39
CA THR A 135 -0.62 32.64 25.84
C THR A 135 -0.40 33.61 24.68
N PRO A 136 0.51 34.61 24.82
CA PRO A 136 0.86 35.52 23.73
C PRO A 136 1.43 34.77 22.53
N MET A 137 1.20 35.28 21.31
CA MET A 137 1.61 34.59 20.07
C MET A 137 3.10 34.26 20.01
N GLY A 138 3.96 35.16 20.49
CA GLY A 138 5.42 34.96 20.49
C GLY A 138 5.92 33.84 21.42
N TYR A 139 5.09 33.36 22.35
CA TYR A 139 5.46 32.32 23.31
C TYR A 139 4.94 30.93 22.92
N ARG A 140 4.21 30.81 21.82
CA ARG A 140 3.57 29.55 21.43
C ARG A 140 4.55 28.61 20.76
N ARG A 141 4.42 27.32 21.09
CA ARG A 141 5.01 26.19 20.36
C ARG A 141 3.87 25.36 19.75
N ASP A 142 3.21 25.96 18.76
CA ASP A 142 1.98 25.43 18.15
C ASP A 142 2.30 24.41 17.04
N THR A 143 1.94 23.14 17.27
CA THR A 143 2.19 22.03 16.34
C THR A 143 1.31 22.09 15.10
N VAL A 144 0.08 22.61 15.21
CA VAL A 144 -0.86 22.75 14.08
C VAL A 144 -0.37 23.85 13.15
N TYR A 145 0.07 24.99 13.69
CA TYR A 145 0.71 26.04 12.91
C TYR A 145 1.95 25.52 12.18
N ALA A 146 2.84 24.80 12.89
CA ALA A 146 4.03 24.22 12.28
C ALA A 146 3.69 23.20 11.17
N PHE A 147 2.72 22.31 11.40
CA PHE A 147 2.23 21.36 10.39
C PHE A 147 1.67 22.07 9.16
N SER A 148 0.83 23.09 9.33
CA SER A 148 0.23 23.84 8.22
C SER A 148 1.29 24.44 7.30
N ARG A 149 2.40 24.94 7.87
CA ARG A 149 3.52 25.51 7.13
C ARG A 149 4.27 24.44 6.34
N ILE A 150 4.52 23.27 6.93
CA ILE A 150 5.15 22.13 6.27
C ILE A 150 4.29 21.65 5.11
N CYS A 151 3.00 21.41 5.34
CA CYS A 151 2.06 20.93 4.33
C CYS A 151 1.98 21.90 3.15
N HIS A 152 1.69 23.17 3.42
CA HIS A 152 1.54 24.20 2.38
C HIS A 152 2.80 24.34 1.52
N GLN A 153 3.97 24.51 2.15
CA GLN A 153 5.22 24.72 1.40
C GLN A 153 5.62 23.46 0.60
N SER A 154 5.39 22.27 1.13
CA SER A 154 5.76 21.02 0.46
C SER A 154 4.88 20.74 -0.75
N VAL A 155 3.56 20.98 -0.64
CA VAL A 155 2.62 20.85 -1.77
C VAL A 155 2.96 21.86 -2.88
N GLU A 156 3.28 23.10 -2.54
CA GLU A 156 3.70 24.10 -3.54
C GLU A 156 5.00 23.69 -4.25
N LYS A 157 5.95 23.09 -3.54
CA LYS A 157 7.15 22.52 -4.17
C LYS A 157 6.82 21.35 -5.09
N ALA A 158 5.91 20.45 -4.67
CA ALA A 158 5.50 19.32 -5.49
C ALA A 158 4.86 19.77 -6.81
N LYS A 159 3.96 20.77 -6.76
CA LYS A 159 3.37 21.38 -7.98
C LYS A 159 4.43 21.97 -8.92
N ARG A 160 5.46 22.62 -8.39
CA ARG A 160 6.56 23.18 -9.20
C ARG A 160 7.41 22.12 -9.89
N MET A 161 7.51 20.93 -9.30
CA MET A 161 8.21 19.80 -9.93
C MET A 161 7.38 19.21 -11.08
N GLY A 162 6.05 19.24 -10.96
CA GLY A 162 5.12 18.75 -11.99
C GLY A 162 5.01 17.23 -12.03
N ASP A 163 4.26 16.75 -13.02
CA ASP A 163 3.98 15.33 -13.19
C ASP A 163 5.26 14.54 -13.54
N PRO A 164 5.41 13.29 -13.05
CA PRO A 164 4.41 12.46 -12.37
C PRO A 164 4.47 12.53 -10.82
N LEU A 165 5.08 13.57 -10.24
CA LEU A 165 5.23 13.64 -8.78
C LEU A 165 3.89 13.89 -8.08
N VAL A 166 3.55 12.99 -7.16
CA VAL A 166 2.42 13.16 -6.24
C VAL A 166 2.91 13.28 -4.80
N LEU A 167 2.27 14.16 -4.02
CA LEU A 167 2.55 14.33 -2.60
C LEU A 167 1.25 14.55 -1.83
N THR A 168 1.02 13.73 -0.81
CA THR A 168 -0.23 13.73 -0.05
C THR A 168 0.03 13.70 1.45
N PHE A 169 -0.58 14.62 2.20
CA PHE A 169 -0.67 14.58 3.67
C PHE A 169 -2.07 14.09 4.04
N GLY A 170 -2.27 12.76 4.02
CA GLY A 170 -3.61 12.16 4.09
C GLY A 170 -4.20 12.00 5.50
N LYS A 171 -3.39 12.12 6.57
CA LYS A 171 -3.84 11.92 7.95
C LYS A 171 -3.14 12.92 8.87
N VAL A 172 -3.90 13.54 9.78
CA VAL A 172 -3.42 14.47 10.80
C VAL A 172 -4.15 14.18 12.11
N GLU A 173 -3.39 13.98 13.19
CA GLU A 173 -3.91 13.82 14.56
C GLU A 173 -3.30 14.95 15.41
N PRO A 174 -4.08 15.99 15.75
CA PRO A 174 -3.61 17.13 16.55
C PRO A 174 -3.55 16.83 18.06
#